data_AF-A0A358DUY8-F1
#
_entry.id   AF-A0A358DUY8-F1
#
_cell.length_a   1.000
_cell.length_b   1.000
_cell.length_c   1.000
_cell.angle_alpha   90.00
_cell.angle_beta   90.00
_cell.angle_gamma   90.00
#
_symmetry.space_group_name_H-M   'P 1'
#
loop_
_entity.id
_entity.type
_entity.pdbx_description
1 polymer ?
#
loop_
_entity_poly.entity_id
_entity_poly.type
_entity_poly.pdbx_seq_one_letter_code
_entity_poly.pdbx_strand_id
1 'polypeptide(L)'
;DMVGCSRPIVKHSFLVKRAVDIPEAIAKAYYIANTGRPGPVVVDLPKDLVNVADEHPYVFPTDVTMRSYNPTEKGHPKQVKKAVEALLKAERPVLYVGGGAVASEASSRVIELAEKLHAPVTCTLMGLGAMPGTHKQFVGMLGMHGTLEANKTMHNADCIIALGARFDDRVTNNVDKFCPHADIIHVDIDPASISKTVNAHIPVVGSVDKV
;
A
#
# COMPACT_ATOMS: atom_id res chain seq x y z
N ASP A 1 2.36 8.05 -30.06
CA ASP A 1 2.17 6.76 -29.36
C ASP A 1 1.98 7.04 -27.87
N MET A 2 0.73 7.14 -27.43
CA MET A 2 0.39 7.45 -26.03
C MET A 2 0.69 6.26 -25.11
N VAL A 3 0.42 5.04 -25.59
CA VAL A 3 0.69 3.79 -24.87
C VAL A 3 2.18 3.63 -24.60
N GLY A 4 3.03 3.88 -25.60
CA GLY A 4 4.48 3.85 -25.44
C GLY A 4 5.01 4.90 -24.47
N CYS A 5 4.54 6.15 -24.59
CA CYS A 5 4.97 7.26 -23.74
C CYS A 5 4.56 7.07 -22.26
N SER A 6 3.34 6.57 -22.00
CA SER A 6 2.81 6.42 -20.65
C SER A 6 3.24 5.13 -19.94
N ARG A 7 3.74 4.12 -20.67
CA ARG A 7 4.10 2.80 -20.12
C ARG A 7 4.93 2.80 -18.83
N PRO A 8 5.95 3.66 -18.63
CA PRO A 8 6.75 3.63 -17.39
C PRO A 8 6.09 4.35 -16.20
N ILE A 9 5.02 5.13 -16.43
CA ILE A 9 4.37 5.97 -15.41
C ILE A 9 2.92 5.54 -15.09
N VAL A 10 2.46 4.44 -15.69
CA VAL A 10 1.12 3.87 -15.43
C VAL A 10 1.23 2.43 -14.96
N LYS A 11 0.26 1.99 -14.18
CA LYS A 11 0.16 0.60 -13.73
C LYS A 11 -0.10 -0.35 -14.90
N HIS A 12 -0.92 0.10 -15.85
CA HIS A 12 -1.19 -0.64 -17.08
C HIS A 12 -1.71 0.28 -18.19
N SER A 13 -1.67 -0.20 -19.43
CA SER A 13 -2.24 0.49 -20.57
C SER A 13 -2.93 -0.49 -21.52
N PHE A 14 -4.06 -0.08 -22.08
CA PHE A 14 -4.81 -0.81 -23.09
C PHE A 14 -4.85 -0.02 -24.39
N LEU A 15 -4.63 -0.69 -25.52
CA LEU A 15 -4.93 -0.16 -26.86
C LEU A 15 -6.13 -0.92 -27.41
N VAL A 16 -7.28 -0.26 -27.49
CA VAL A 16 -8.50 -0.88 -28.00
C VAL A 16 -8.45 -0.92 -29.53
N LYS A 17 -8.70 -2.11 -30.10
CA LYS A 17 -8.64 -2.33 -31.56
C LYS A 17 -10.01 -2.51 -32.21
N ARG A 18 -11.06 -2.76 -31.42
CA ARG A 18 -12.44 -2.94 -31.89
C ARG A 18 -13.39 -2.23 -30.93
N ALA A 19 -14.41 -1.57 -31.45
CA ALA A 19 -15.40 -0.85 -30.64
C ALA A 19 -16.13 -1.77 -29.65
N VAL A 20 -16.40 -3.02 -30.03
CA VAL A 20 -17.01 -4.05 -29.16
C VAL A 20 -16.17 -4.41 -27.93
N ASP A 21 -14.87 -4.12 -27.92
CA ASP A 21 -13.96 -4.42 -26.81
C ASP A 21 -13.88 -3.28 -25.77
N ILE A 22 -14.43 -2.10 -26.08
CA ILE A 22 -14.39 -0.92 -25.19
C ILE A 22 -14.96 -1.25 -23.80
N PRO A 23 -16.15 -1.86 -23.65
CA PRO A 23 -16.71 -2.17 -22.33
C PRO A 23 -15.78 -3.06 -21.49
N GLU A 24 -15.19 -4.09 -22.09
CA GLU A 24 -14.28 -5.01 -21.40
C GLU A 24 -12.96 -4.32 -21.02
N ALA A 25 -12.40 -3.49 -21.91
CA ALA A 25 -11.18 -2.73 -21.64
C ALA A 25 -11.37 -1.75 -20.48
N ILE A 26 -12.52 -1.05 -20.43
CA ILE A 26 -12.87 -0.15 -19.33
C ILE A 26 -13.05 -0.94 -18.03
N ALA A 27 -13.79 -2.04 -18.04
CA ALA A 27 -13.99 -2.88 -16.85
C ALA A 27 -12.65 -3.40 -16.29
N LYS A 28 -11.75 -3.88 -17.16
CA LYS A 28 -10.39 -4.30 -16.79
C LYS A 28 -9.56 -3.14 -16.26
N ALA A 29 -9.64 -1.96 -16.88
CA ALA A 29 -8.92 -0.79 -16.42
C ALA A 29 -9.32 -0.38 -15.00
N TYR A 30 -10.61 -0.33 -14.70
CA TYR A 30 -11.12 -0.08 -13.35
C TYR A 30 -10.67 -1.15 -12.35
N TYR A 31 -10.75 -2.43 -12.73
CA TYR A 31 -10.30 -3.53 -11.88
C TYR A 31 -8.81 -3.42 -11.55
N ILE A 32 -7.93 -3.16 -12.53
CA ILE A 32 -6.49 -2.94 -12.30
C ILE A 32 -6.25 -1.70 -11.45
N ALA A 33 -6.93 -0.58 -11.74
CA ALA A 33 -6.69 0.68 -11.07
C ALA A 33 -7.01 0.62 -9.56
N ASN A 34 -8.05 -0.12 -9.18
CA ASN A 34 -8.58 -0.14 -7.81
C ASN A 34 -8.10 -1.30 -6.94
N THR A 35 -7.68 -2.43 -7.53
CA THR A 35 -7.29 -3.61 -6.75
C THR A 35 -5.78 -3.70 -6.56
N GLY A 36 -5.31 -4.49 -5.57
CA GLY A 36 -3.90 -4.55 -5.22
C GLY A 36 -3.39 -3.17 -4.77
N ARG A 37 -2.18 -2.79 -5.17
CA ARG A 37 -1.71 -1.40 -5.00
C ARG A 37 -2.38 -0.48 -6.02
N PRO A 38 -3.20 0.51 -5.62
CA PRO A 38 -3.89 1.37 -6.57
C PRO A 38 -2.92 2.17 -7.44
N GLY A 39 -3.33 2.46 -8.67
CA GLY A 39 -2.49 3.22 -9.61
C GLY A 39 -3.20 3.53 -10.93
N PRO A 40 -2.69 4.50 -11.71
CA PRO A 40 -3.34 4.96 -12.92
C PRO A 40 -3.28 3.89 -14.03
N VAL A 41 -4.33 3.82 -14.84
CA VAL A 41 -4.43 2.96 -16.03
C VAL A 41 -4.86 3.81 -17.21
N VAL A 42 -4.21 3.63 -18.36
CA VAL A 42 -4.55 4.35 -19.60
C VAL A 42 -5.32 3.43 -20.52
N VAL A 43 -6.44 3.90 -21.07
CA VAL A 43 -7.19 3.23 -22.14
C VAL A 43 -7.15 4.13 -23.36
N ASP A 44 -6.44 3.69 -24.39
CA ASP A 44 -6.30 4.40 -25.65
C ASP A 44 -7.40 3.97 -26.63
N LEU A 45 -8.17 4.94 -27.11
CA LEU A 45 -9.35 4.76 -27.94
C LEU A 45 -9.14 5.50 -29.27
N PRO A 46 -8.82 4.78 -30.36
CA PRO A 46 -8.77 5.35 -31.70
C PRO A 46 -10.08 6.03 -32.10
N LYS A 47 -9.97 7.17 -32.81
CA LYS A 47 -11.12 8.02 -33.18
C LYS A 47 -12.19 7.27 -33.97
N ASP A 48 -11.76 6.39 -34.87
CA ASP A 48 -12.63 5.57 -35.70
C ASP A 48 -13.50 4.60 -34.90
N LEU A 49 -13.05 4.15 -33.72
CA LEU A 49 -13.81 3.22 -32.88
C LEU A 49 -14.91 3.89 -32.03
N VAL A 50 -14.89 5.21 -31.89
CA VAL A 50 -15.85 5.98 -31.09
C VAL A 50 -16.83 6.77 -31.96
N ASN A 51 -16.98 6.37 -33.22
CA ASN A 51 -17.92 6.99 -34.15
C ASN A 51 -19.37 6.71 -33.73
N VAL A 52 -20.12 7.77 -33.43
CA VAL A 52 -21.51 7.67 -32.96
C VAL A 52 -22.49 7.15 -34.01
N ALA A 53 -22.09 7.13 -35.28
CA ALA A 53 -22.91 6.59 -36.37
C ALA A 53 -22.86 5.06 -36.46
N ASP A 54 -21.87 4.42 -35.84
CA ASP A 54 -21.66 2.97 -35.91
C ASP A 54 -22.14 2.31 -34.61
N GLU A 55 -23.25 1.57 -34.71
CA GLU A 55 -23.79 0.84 -33.56
C GLU A 55 -23.09 -0.52 -33.38
N HIS A 56 -22.78 -0.83 -32.13
CA HIS A 56 -22.16 -2.09 -31.74
C HIS A 56 -22.91 -2.71 -30.56
N PRO A 57 -23.03 -4.05 -30.49
CA PRO A 57 -23.57 -4.72 -29.32
C PRO A 57 -22.82 -4.28 -28.05
N TYR A 58 -23.56 -3.80 -27.05
CA TYR A 58 -23.00 -3.42 -25.76
C TYR A 58 -23.17 -4.55 -24.75
N VAL A 59 -22.05 -5.09 -24.29
CA VAL A 59 -22.00 -6.09 -23.23
C VAL A 59 -20.94 -5.68 -22.22
N PHE A 60 -21.36 -5.18 -21.07
CA PHE A 60 -20.45 -4.89 -19.96
C PHE A 60 -20.26 -6.16 -19.12
N PRO A 61 -19.02 -6.60 -18.87
CA PRO A 61 -18.80 -7.81 -18.07
C PRO A 61 -19.26 -7.59 -16.63
N THR A 62 -19.98 -8.57 -16.07
CA THR A 62 -20.40 -8.56 -14.66
C THR A 62 -19.24 -8.87 -13.72
N ASP A 63 -18.29 -9.70 -14.17
CA ASP A 63 -17.10 -10.09 -13.44
C ASP A 63 -15.86 -9.92 -14.31
N VAL A 64 -14.81 -9.36 -13.70
CA VAL A 64 -13.52 -9.18 -14.35
C VAL A 64 -12.50 -10.10 -13.68
N THR A 65 -11.97 -11.04 -14.46
CA THR A 65 -10.87 -11.89 -14.02
C THR A 65 -9.71 -11.79 -15.01
N MET A 66 -8.48 -11.82 -14.51
CA MET A 66 -7.28 -11.78 -15.34
C MET A 66 -6.29 -12.83 -14.88
N ARG A 67 -5.91 -13.72 -15.80
CA ARG A 67 -4.95 -14.80 -15.52
C ARG A 67 -3.62 -14.29 -14.96
N SER A 68 -3.13 -13.17 -15.47
CA SER A 68 -1.82 -12.62 -15.12
C SER A 68 -1.83 -11.68 -13.92
N TYR A 69 -3.00 -11.37 -13.35
CA TYR A 69 -3.12 -10.38 -12.29
C TYR A 69 -4.14 -10.82 -11.25
N ASN A 70 -3.63 -11.24 -10.10
CA ASN A 70 -4.42 -11.70 -8.96
C ASN A 70 -3.82 -11.14 -7.66
N PRO A 71 -4.27 -9.97 -7.18
CA PRO A 71 -3.69 -9.33 -6.00
C PRO A 71 -3.96 -10.13 -4.73
N THR A 72 -2.94 -10.26 -3.88
CA THR A 72 -3.07 -10.94 -2.58
C THR A 72 -3.57 -9.95 -1.55
N GLU A 73 -4.82 -10.09 -1.13
CA GLU A 73 -5.43 -9.16 -0.17
C GLU A 73 -5.34 -9.63 1.28
N LYS A 74 -5.33 -10.94 1.51
CA LYS A 74 -5.28 -11.52 2.86
C LYS A 74 -3.87 -11.94 3.22
N GLY A 75 -3.44 -11.56 4.43
CA GLY A 75 -2.16 -11.99 4.98
C GLY A 75 -2.07 -13.52 5.09
N HIS A 76 -0.91 -14.08 4.78
CA HIS A 76 -0.67 -15.50 4.99
C HIS A 76 -0.74 -15.83 6.49
N PRO A 77 -1.63 -16.74 6.96
CA PRO A 77 -1.90 -16.92 8.39
C PRO A 77 -0.66 -17.22 9.25
N LYS A 78 0.30 -17.98 8.72
CA LYS A 78 1.55 -18.27 9.43
C LYS A 78 2.45 -17.03 9.60
N GLN A 79 2.43 -16.09 8.64
CA GLN A 79 3.22 -14.85 8.75
C GLN A 79 2.55 -13.88 9.73
N VAL A 80 1.22 -13.77 9.67
CA VAL A 80 0.46 -12.98 10.66
C VAL A 80 0.72 -13.51 12.08
N LYS A 81 0.68 -14.84 12.27
CA LYS A 81 0.99 -15.44 13.57
C LYS A 81 2.41 -15.09 14.05
N LYS A 82 3.42 -15.17 13.18
CA LYS A 82 4.80 -14.77 13.51
C LYS A 82 4.90 -13.29 13.87
N ALA A 83 4.22 -12.42 13.13
CA ALA A 83 4.18 -10.98 13.42
C ALA A 83 3.58 -10.71 14.81
N VAL A 84 2.46 -11.37 15.15
CA VAL A 84 1.85 -11.27 16.48
C VAL A 84 2.79 -11.79 17.57
N GLU A 85 3.45 -12.94 17.36
CA GLU A 85 4.42 -13.49 18.32
C GLU A 85 5.61 -12.55 18.56
N ALA A 86 6.08 -11.84 17.53
CA ALA A 86 7.15 -10.84 17.66
C ALA A 86 6.66 -9.60 18.43
N LEU A 87 5.47 -9.08 18.09
CA LEU A 87 4.87 -7.93 18.78
C LEU A 87 4.64 -8.19 20.28
N LEU A 88 4.20 -9.40 20.64
CA LEU A 88 3.95 -9.76 22.04
C LEU A 88 5.24 -9.94 22.86
N LYS A 89 6.38 -10.15 22.21
CA LYS A 89 7.69 -10.24 22.87
C LYS A 89 8.41 -8.90 22.93
N ALA A 90 7.97 -7.91 22.16
CA ALA A 90 8.57 -6.59 22.09
C ALA A 90 8.29 -5.81 23.38
N GLU A 91 9.31 -5.14 23.91
CA GLU A 91 9.16 -4.22 25.05
C GLU A 91 8.86 -2.79 24.59
N ARG A 92 9.30 -2.42 23.38
CA ARG A 92 9.16 -1.08 22.79
C ARG A 92 8.61 -1.15 21.35
N PRO A 93 7.42 -1.73 21.13
CA PRO A 93 6.81 -1.81 19.81
C PRO A 93 6.39 -0.43 19.31
N VAL A 94 6.55 -0.17 18.00
CA VAL A 94 6.14 1.08 17.35
C VAL A 94 5.34 0.77 16.08
N LEU A 95 4.18 1.43 15.92
CA LEU A 95 3.42 1.39 14.68
C LEU A 95 3.94 2.46 13.72
N TYR A 96 4.45 2.02 12.57
CA TYR A 96 4.91 2.87 11.48
C TYR A 96 3.89 2.84 10.34
N VAL A 97 3.07 3.88 10.24
CA VAL A 97 1.88 3.89 9.37
C VAL A 97 2.13 4.65 8.08
N GLY A 98 1.92 3.98 6.95
CA GLY A 98 2.09 4.51 5.61
C GLY A 98 0.77 4.89 4.92
N GLY A 99 0.88 5.36 3.68
CA GLY A 99 -0.29 5.67 2.85
C GLY A 99 -1.16 4.46 2.51
N GLY A 100 -0.63 3.23 2.60
CA GLY A 100 -1.42 2.02 2.39
C GLY A 100 -2.55 1.87 3.40
N ALA A 101 -2.36 2.30 4.65
CA ALA A 101 -3.41 2.28 5.66
C ALA A 101 -4.55 3.28 5.37
N VAL A 102 -4.22 4.43 4.77
CA VAL A 102 -5.21 5.42 4.33
C VAL A 102 -5.97 4.90 3.11
N ALA A 103 -5.23 4.38 2.12
CA ALA A 103 -5.81 3.86 0.88
C ALA A 103 -6.75 2.66 1.11
N SER A 104 -6.52 1.87 2.16
CA SER A 104 -7.38 0.76 2.54
C SER A 104 -8.41 1.12 3.63
N GLU A 105 -8.57 2.41 3.96
CA GLU A 105 -9.50 2.90 4.99
C GLU A 105 -9.32 2.21 6.37
N ALA A 106 -8.08 1.84 6.71
CA ALA A 106 -7.77 1.05 7.91
C ALA A 106 -7.60 1.89 9.19
N SER A 107 -8.03 3.16 9.20
CA SER A 107 -7.82 4.09 10.31
C SER A 107 -8.32 3.55 11.66
N SER A 108 -9.55 3.03 11.70
CA SER A 108 -10.14 2.45 12.92
C SER A 108 -9.35 1.24 13.44
N ARG A 109 -8.88 0.38 12.54
CA ARG A 109 -8.07 -0.81 12.89
C ARG A 109 -6.68 -0.43 13.39
N VAL A 110 -6.06 0.59 12.82
CA VAL A 110 -4.77 1.13 13.28
C VAL A 110 -4.91 1.66 14.71
N ILE A 111 -5.97 2.41 15.00
CA ILE A 111 -6.26 2.94 16.34
C ILE A 111 -6.47 1.78 17.32
N GLU A 112 -7.34 0.82 16.97
CA GLU A 112 -7.64 -0.33 17.82
C GLU A 112 -6.36 -1.15 18.14
N LEU A 113 -5.51 -1.38 17.14
CA LEU A 113 -4.24 -2.09 17.32
C LEU A 113 -3.28 -1.29 18.21
N ALA A 114 -3.16 0.01 17.99
CA ALA A 114 -2.33 0.89 18.82
C ALA A 114 -2.78 0.85 20.28
N GLU A 115 -4.08 0.99 20.54
CA GLU A 115 -4.65 0.99 21.88
C GLU A 115 -4.44 -0.35 22.59
N LYS A 116 -4.63 -1.48 21.88
CA LYS A 116 -4.39 -2.83 22.42
C LYS A 116 -2.94 -3.11 22.77
N LEU A 117 -2.01 -2.61 21.95
CA LEU A 117 -0.58 -2.78 22.19
C LEU A 117 -0.01 -1.74 23.15
N HIS A 118 -0.78 -0.71 23.50
CA HIS A 118 -0.28 0.49 24.20
C HIS A 118 0.95 1.10 23.52
N ALA A 119 1.06 0.94 22.20
CA ALA A 119 2.23 1.32 21.42
C ALA A 119 2.11 2.75 20.86
N PRO A 120 3.21 3.51 20.77
CA PRO A 120 3.22 4.77 20.03
C PRO A 120 3.03 4.53 18.52
N VAL A 121 2.42 5.51 17.86
CA VAL A 121 2.13 5.51 16.43
C VAL A 121 2.80 6.70 15.76
N THR A 122 3.53 6.44 14.70
CA THR A 122 4.07 7.47 13.81
C THR A 122 3.61 7.25 12.38
N CYS A 123 3.38 8.34 11.66
CA CYS A 123 2.93 8.30 10.28
C CYS A 123 3.98 8.84 9.32
N THR A 124 4.07 8.24 8.12
CA THR A 124 4.65 8.94 6.97
C THR A 124 3.78 10.13 6.59
N LEU A 125 4.31 11.03 5.74
CA LEU A 125 3.52 12.11 5.15
C LEU A 125 2.23 11.59 4.48
N MET A 126 2.32 10.46 3.75
CA MET A 126 1.18 9.83 3.08
C MET A 126 0.23 9.10 4.05
N GLY A 127 0.68 8.80 5.26
CA GLY A 127 -0.10 8.14 6.31
C GLY A 127 -0.78 9.13 7.27
N LEU A 128 -0.57 10.44 7.11
CA LEU A 128 -1.28 11.45 7.91
C LEU A 128 -2.79 11.32 7.66
N GLY A 129 -3.57 11.30 8.74
CA GLY A 129 -5.00 11.02 8.71
C GLY A 129 -5.36 9.57 9.00
N ALA A 130 -4.40 8.61 8.96
CA ALA A 130 -4.65 7.25 9.43
C ALA A 130 -4.94 7.20 10.94
N MET A 131 -4.41 8.17 11.71
CA MET A 131 -4.69 8.34 13.13
C MET A 131 -4.89 9.83 13.44
N PRO A 132 -5.83 10.20 14.33
CA PRO A 132 -6.02 11.59 14.73
C PRO A 132 -4.76 12.19 15.33
N GLY A 133 -4.36 13.37 14.88
CA GLY A 133 -3.16 14.06 15.38
C GLY A 133 -3.23 14.44 16.87
N THR A 134 -4.43 14.49 17.43
CA THR A 134 -4.70 14.75 18.85
C THR A 134 -4.69 13.49 19.71
N HIS A 135 -4.55 12.30 19.11
CA HIS A 135 -4.56 11.05 19.86
C HIS A 135 -3.30 10.94 20.74
N LYS A 136 -3.47 10.56 22.00
CA LYS A 136 -2.38 10.47 23.01
C LYS A 136 -1.18 9.59 22.63
N GLN A 137 -1.40 8.61 21.73
CA GLN A 137 -0.39 7.67 21.25
C GLN A 137 0.27 8.12 19.94
N PHE A 138 -0.20 9.19 19.31
CA PHE A 138 0.39 9.71 18.09
C PHE A 138 1.62 10.58 18.41
N VAL A 139 2.79 10.16 17.95
CA VAL A 139 4.08 10.85 18.24
C VAL A 139 4.50 11.82 17.13
N GLY A 140 3.66 12.00 16.12
CA GLY A 140 3.92 12.88 14.99
C GLY A 140 4.43 12.16 13.74
N MET A 141 4.70 12.96 12.71
CA MET A 141 5.30 12.50 11.47
C MET A 141 6.79 12.23 11.66
N LEU A 142 7.32 11.16 11.10
CA LEU A 142 8.76 10.84 11.09
C LEU A 142 9.45 11.25 9.78
N GLY A 143 10.78 11.18 9.77
CA GLY A 143 11.63 11.42 8.61
C GLY A 143 12.40 12.73 8.68
N MET A 144 12.91 13.18 7.52
CA MET A 144 13.80 14.33 7.36
C MET A 144 13.25 15.63 7.97
N HIS A 145 11.94 15.84 7.88
CA HIS A 145 11.21 16.97 8.46
C HIS A 145 10.17 16.51 9.49
N GLY A 146 10.38 15.33 10.07
CA GLY A 146 9.54 14.78 11.12
C GLY A 146 9.84 15.38 12.50
N THR A 147 8.99 15.04 13.47
CA THR A 147 9.19 15.39 14.87
C THR A 147 10.39 14.64 15.45
N LEU A 148 11.07 15.25 16.42
CA LEU A 148 12.20 14.62 17.10
C LEU A 148 11.73 13.37 17.85
N GLU A 149 10.54 13.45 18.44
CA GLU A 149 9.86 12.41 19.19
C GLU A 149 9.60 11.19 18.32
N ALA A 150 9.04 11.36 17.12
CA ALA A 150 8.80 10.25 16.19
C ALA A 150 10.10 9.58 15.76
N ASN A 151 11.11 10.36 15.36
CA ASN A 151 12.40 9.84 14.94
C ASN A 151 13.14 9.10 16.07
N LYS A 152 13.14 9.65 17.30
CA LYS A 152 13.72 8.97 18.48
C LYS A 152 12.94 7.72 18.86
N THR A 153 11.61 7.74 18.76
CA THR A 153 10.76 6.58 19.06
C THR A 153 11.10 5.43 18.13
N MET A 154 11.19 5.69 16.82
CA MET A 154 11.58 4.68 15.82
C MET A 154 13.00 4.17 16.05
N HIS A 155 13.97 5.05 16.29
CA HIS A 155 15.36 4.66 16.48
C HIS A 155 15.58 3.74 17.70
N ASN A 156 14.79 3.95 18.76
CA ASN A 156 14.87 3.17 20.00
C ASN A 156 13.88 2.01 20.07
N ALA A 157 13.13 1.75 18.99
CA ALA A 157 12.21 0.61 18.93
C ALA A 157 13.00 -0.71 18.91
N ASP A 158 12.41 -1.75 19.51
CA ASP A 158 12.87 -3.14 19.38
C ASP A 158 11.97 -3.95 18.43
N CYS A 159 10.78 -3.44 18.11
CA CYS A 159 9.91 -3.99 17.08
C CYS A 159 9.17 -2.88 16.36
N ILE A 160 9.19 -2.90 15.03
CA ILE A 160 8.48 -1.95 14.17
C ILE A 160 7.49 -2.72 13.32
N ILE A 161 6.23 -2.32 13.39
CA ILE A 161 5.21 -2.78 12.44
C ILE A 161 4.94 -1.68 11.42
N ALA A 162 5.47 -1.90 10.22
CA ALA A 162 5.24 -1.05 9.06
C ALA A 162 3.92 -1.45 8.39
N LEU A 163 2.91 -0.58 8.51
CA LEU A 163 1.57 -0.77 7.96
C LEU A 163 1.41 0.05 6.68
N GLY A 164 1.60 -0.58 5.52
CA GLY A 164 1.41 0.06 4.21
C GLY A 164 2.40 1.18 3.92
N ALA A 165 3.63 1.06 4.42
CA ALA A 165 4.73 1.99 4.21
C ALA A 165 5.84 1.38 3.35
N ARG A 166 6.51 2.19 2.53
CA ARG A 166 7.51 1.74 1.55
C ARG A 166 8.96 2.10 1.89
N PHE A 167 9.24 2.48 3.14
CA PHE A 167 10.57 2.89 3.62
C PHE A 167 11.30 3.81 2.63
N ASP A 168 10.70 4.97 2.35
CA ASP A 168 11.21 5.98 1.42
C ASP A 168 12.47 6.67 1.97
N ASP A 169 13.35 7.17 1.10
CA ASP A 169 14.62 7.82 1.48
C ASP A 169 14.40 9.05 2.36
N ARG A 170 13.28 9.77 2.18
CA ARG A 170 12.90 10.90 3.03
C ARG A 170 12.60 10.51 4.47
N VAL A 171 12.30 9.24 4.71
CA VAL A 171 12.06 8.68 6.04
C VAL A 171 13.32 8.02 6.59
N THR A 172 13.95 7.14 5.82
CA THR A 172 15.06 6.32 6.31
C THR A 172 16.38 7.08 6.39
N ASN A 173 16.59 8.04 5.48
CA ASN A 173 17.83 8.80 5.31
C ASN A 173 19.06 7.89 5.11
N ASN A 174 19.65 7.38 6.19
CA ASN A 174 20.70 6.38 6.15
C ASN A 174 20.13 5.01 6.58
N VAL A 175 19.96 4.12 5.60
CA VAL A 175 19.37 2.78 5.79
C VAL A 175 20.16 1.94 6.80
N ASP A 176 21.49 2.00 6.80
CA ASP A 176 22.33 1.22 7.73
C ASP A 176 22.14 1.63 9.20
N LYS A 177 21.66 2.87 9.43
CA LYS A 177 21.38 3.42 10.76
C LYS A 177 19.89 3.42 11.09
N PHE A 178 19.05 2.93 10.19
CA PHE A 178 17.61 2.96 10.37
C PHE A 178 17.17 1.82 11.28
N CYS A 179 16.80 2.18 12.50
CA CYS A 179 16.24 1.27 13.51
C CYS A 179 17.11 0.00 13.74
N PRO A 180 18.37 0.16 14.19
CA PRO A 180 19.40 -0.90 14.14
C PRO A 180 19.14 -2.09 15.07
N HIS A 181 18.20 -1.96 16.01
CA HIS A 181 17.88 -2.98 17.00
C HIS A 181 16.44 -3.50 16.89
N ALA A 182 15.71 -3.07 15.86
CA ALA A 182 14.31 -3.40 15.71
C ALA A 182 14.09 -4.63 14.82
N ASP A 183 13.26 -5.56 15.27
CA ASP A 183 12.61 -6.52 14.39
C ASP A 183 11.59 -5.76 13.52
N ILE A 184 11.63 -5.99 12.21
CA ILE A 184 10.81 -5.24 11.24
C ILE A 184 9.75 -6.16 10.65
N ILE A 185 8.51 -5.90 11.02
CA ILE A 185 7.32 -6.50 10.42
C ILE A 185 6.87 -5.56 9.30
N HIS A 186 6.83 -6.05 8.07
CA HIS A 186 6.45 -5.24 6.90
C HIS A 186 5.16 -5.79 6.28
N VAL A 187 4.07 -5.05 6.49
CA VAL A 187 2.76 -5.31 5.89
C VAL A 187 2.59 -4.42 4.67
N ASP A 188 2.52 -5.02 3.49
CA ASP A 188 2.25 -4.30 2.23
C ASP A 188 1.43 -5.18 1.27
N ILE A 189 0.55 -4.56 0.50
CA ILE A 189 -0.24 -5.25 -0.53
C ILE A 189 0.60 -5.58 -1.77
N ASP A 190 1.70 -4.85 -1.96
CA ASP A 190 2.64 -5.03 -3.06
C ASP A 190 3.88 -5.82 -2.61
N PRO A 191 4.01 -7.09 -3.02
CA PRO A 191 5.16 -7.91 -2.64
C PRO A 191 6.49 -7.34 -3.16
N ALA A 192 6.49 -6.53 -4.22
CA ALA A 192 7.71 -5.90 -4.75
C ALA A 192 8.21 -4.73 -3.88
N SER A 193 7.39 -4.23 -2.95
CA SER A 193 7.78 -3.19 -2.00
C SER A 193 8.40 -3.77 -0.73
N ILE A 194 8.14 -5.04 -0.42
CA ILE A 194 8.69 -5.72 0.75
C ILE A 194 10.19 -5.98 0.57
N SER A 195 10.98 -5.63 1.59
CA SER A 195 12.45 -5.78 1.58
C SER A 195 13.17 -5.08 0.42
N LYS A 196 12.54 -4.09 -0.22
CA LYS A 196 13.15 -3.32 -1.30
C LYS A 196 14.22 -2.34 -0.81
N THR A 197 13.92 -1.59 0.26
CA THR A 197 14.84 -0.60 0.83
C THR A 197 15.43 -1.07 2.16
N VAL A 198 14.58 -1.59 3.04
CA VAL A 198 14.95 -2.08 4.37
C VAL A 198 14.53 -3.54 4.45
N ASN A 199 15.44 -4.42 4.88
CA ASN A 199 15.15 -5.85 4.98
C ASN A 199 14.09 -6.12 6.06
N ALA A 200 12.96 -6.72 5.66
CA ALA A 200 11.91 -7.08 6.60
C ALA A 200 12.24 -8.44 7.25
N HIS A 201 12.20 -8.48 8.57
CA HIS A 201 12.37 -9.72 9.34
C HIS A 201 11.13 -10.61 9.21
N ILE A 202 9.95 -10.00 9.18
CA ILE A 202 8.66 -10.68 9.04
C ILE A 202 7.85 -10.01 7.92
N PRO A 203 7.90 -10.55 6.69
CA PRO A 203 7.12 -10.03 5.57
C PRO A 203 5.68 -10.55 5.60
N VAL A 204 4.70 -9.66 5.48
CA VAL A 204 3.28 -10.00 5.37
C VAL A 204 2.70 -9.33 4.13
N VAL A 205 2.40 -10.14 3.11
CA VAL A 205 1.74 -9.64 1.90
C VAL A 205 0.23 -9.61 2.13
N GLY A 206 -0.38 -8.44 2.05
CA GLY A 206 -1.83 -8.28 2.21
C GLY A 206 -2.24 -6.82 2.37
N SER A 207 -3.55 -6.57 2.26
CA SER A 207 -4.12 -5.25 2.53
C SER A 207 -4.14 -4.98 4.03
N VAL A 208 -3.81 -3.75 4.43
CA VAL A 208 -3.70 -3.39 5.86
C VAL A 208 -5.01 -3.57 6.62
N ASP A 209 -6.17 -3.42 5.97
CA ASP A 209 -7.48 -3.64 6.58
C ASP A 209 -7.86 -5.13 6.77
N LYS A 210 -7.17 -6.04 6.08
CA LYS A 210 -7.47 -7.49 6.03
C LYS A 210 -6.41 -8.38 6.69
N VAL A 211 -5.27 -7.80 7.07
CA VAL A 211 -4.18 -8.44 7.80
C VAL A 211 -4.36 -8.20 9.29
#